data_AF-A0AA88DNM5-F1
#
_entry.id   AF-A0AA88DNM5-F1
#
_cell.length_a   1.000
_cell.length_b   1.000
_cell.length_c   1.000
_cell.angle_alpha   90.00
_cell.angle_beta   90.00
_cell.angle_gamma   90.00
#
_symmetry.space_group_name_H-M   'P 1'
#
loop_
_entity.id
_entity.type
_entity.pdbx_description
1 polymer ?
#
loop_
_entity_poly.entity_id
_entity_poly.type
_entity_poly.pdbx_seq_one_letter_code
_entity_poly.pdbx_strand_id
1 'polypeptide(L)'
;MTISVPVVAPYLSTVRSFPNDLGHKFYYVARVYRGAKYMVRTTYFYGRFDDRDSPPVFDQIVDGTLWRAINTTSDYAPENLHNDQSL
;
A
#
# COMPACT_ATOMS: atom_id res chain seq x y z
N MET A 1 10.88 10.08 -3.56
CA MET A 1 10.71 10.68 -2.22
C MET A 1 10.86 9.56 -1.19
N THR A 2 11.68 9.76 -0.16
CA THR A 2 11.99 8.77 0.88
C THR A 2 11.34 9.17 2.20
N ILE A 3 10.72 8.23 2.90
CA ILE A 3 10.11 8.46 4.22
C ILE A 3 11.12 8.06 5.31
N SER A 4 11.47 8.98 6.21
CA SER A 4 12.36 8.72 7.35
C SER A 4 11.57 8.56 8.65
N VAL A 5 11.14 7.33 8.95
CA VAL A 5 10.57 6.98 10.25
C VAL A 5 11.45 5.84 10.82
N PRO A 6 12.04 5.99 12.02
CA PRO A 6 13.13 5.12 12.51
C PRO A 6 12.73 3.65 12.75
N VAL A 7 11.44 3.31 12.70
CA VAL A 7 10.89 1.95 12.93
C VAL A 7 10.47 1.25 11.63
N VAL A 8 10.53 1.93 10.48
CA VAL A 8 9.95 1.39 9.24
C VAL A 8 10.95 0.46 8.54
N ALA A 9 10.52 -0.78 8.28
CA ALA A 9 11.32 -1.75 7.53
C ALA A 9 11.82 -1.13 6.20
N PRO A 10 13.07 -1.37 5.76
CA PRO A 10 13.67 -0.65 4.63
C PRO A 10 12.85 -0.67 3.34
N TYR A 11 12.10 -1.75 3.08
CA TYR A 11 11.25 -1.88 1.89
C TYR A 11 10.00 -0.97 1.88
N LEU A 12 9.68 -0.35 3.02
CA LEU A 12 8.59 0.63 3.18
C LEU A 12 9.10 2.08 3.15
N SER A 13 10.41 2.31 3.05
CA SER A 13 11.01 3.65 3.03
C SER A 13 10.76 4.42 1.71
N THR A 14 10.28 3.75 0.67
CA THR A 14 10.01 4.35 -0.64
C THR A 14 8.51 4.49 -0.89
N VAL A 15 8.12 5.64 -1.44
CA VAL A 15 6.73 5.91 -1.83
C VAL A 15 6.47 5.47 -3.29
N ARG A 16 5.32 4.85 -3.51
CA ARG A 16 4.66 4.77 -4.83
C ARG A 16 3.33 5.51 -4.72
N SER A 17 3.15 6.54 -5.54
CA SER A 17 1.92 7.34 -5.59
C SER A 17 1.25 7.17 -6.94
N PHE A 18 -0.08 7.10 -6.92
CA PHE A 18 -0.92 7.00 -8.11
C PHE A 18 -1.87 8.19 -8.11
N PRO A 19 -1.78 9.10 -9.10
CA PRO A 19 -2.70 10.22 -9.17
C PRO A 19 -4.14 9.73 -9.36
N ASN A 20 -5.09 10.44 -8.75
CA ASN A 20 -6.52 10.16 -8.91
C ASN A 20 -6.98 10.64 -10.29
N ASP A 21 -6.73 9.81 -11.29
CA ASP A 21 -7.10 10.06 -12.68
C ASP A 21 -8.20 9.09 -13.10
N LEU A 22 -9.42 9.60 -13.18
CA LEU A 22 -10.61 8.81 -13.43
C LEU A 22 -10.51 8.16 -14.82
N GLY A 23 -10.43 6.84 -14.84
CA GLY A 23 -10.31 6.04 -16.06
C GLY A 23 -8.92 5.45 -16.29
N HIS A 24 -7.91 5.87 -15.52
CA HIS A 24 -6.58 5.29 -15.57
C HIS A 24 -6.35 4.30 -14.42
N LYS A 25 -5.98 3.08 -14.79
CA LYS A 25 -5.59 2.03 -13.86
C LYS A 25 -4.07 1.89 -13.90
N PHE A 26 -3.46 1.77 -12.73
CA PHE A 26 -2.02 1.57 -12.59
C PHE A 26 -1.72 0.09 -12.38
N TYR A 27 -0.97 -0.49 -13.32
CA TYR A 27 -0.74 -1.93 -13.38
C TYR A 27 0.71 -2.29 -13.11
N TYR A 28 0.89 -3.45 -12.49
CA TYR A 28 2.16 -4.15 -12.44
C TYR A 28 2.02 -5.45 -13.24
N VAL A 29 3.02 -5.75 -14.05
CA VAL A 29 3.11 -7.02 -14.78
C VAL A 29 4.16 -7.89 -14.13
N ALA A 30 3.73 -8.97 -13.50
CA ALA A 30 4.61 -10.03 -13.01
C ALA A 30 4.67 -11.15 -14.06
N ARG A 31 5.89 -11.57 -14.44
CA ARG A 31 6.06 -12.72 -15.32
C ARG A 31 5.80 -14.00 -14.52
N VAL A 32 4.85 -14.82 -14.97
CA VAL A 32 4.45 -16.07 -14.33
C VAL A 32 4.57 -17.24 -15.30
N TYR A 33 4.78 -18.44 -14.76
CA TYR A 33 4.85 -19.69 -15.53
C TYR A 33 3.57 -20.49 -15.33
N ARG A 34 3.07 -21.09 -16.41
CA ARG A 34 1.89 -21.95 -16.36
C ARG A 34 2.14 -23.16 -15.46
N GLY A 35 1.19 -23.46 -14.57
CA GLY A 35 1.26 -24.59 -13.65
C GLY A 35 2.03 -24.32 -12.36
N ALA A 36 2.70 -23.18 -12.22
CA ALA A 36 3.33 -22.78 -10.97
C ALA A 36 2.30 -22.12 -10.02
N LYS A 37 2.51 -22.30 -8.72
CA LYS A 37 1.72 -21.66 -7.67
C LYS A 37 2.52 -20.50 -7.07
N TYR A 38 1.87 -19.34 -6.95
CA TYR A 38 2.49 -18.13 -6.43
C TYR A 38 1.75 -17.63 -5.20
N MET A 39 2.50 -17.02 -4.29
CA MET A 39 1.95 -16.23 -3.19
C MET A 39 2.10 -14.75 -3.53
N VAL A 40 0.98 -14.04 -3.57
CA VAL A 40 0.98 -12.58 -3.72
C VAL A 40 0.89 -11.97 -2.34
N ARG A 41 1.92 -11.21 -1.95
CA ARG A 41 1.92 -10.42 -0.71
C ARG A 41 1.93 -8.94 -1.07
N THR A 42 0.94 -8.21 -0.59
CA THR A 42 0.94 -6.75 -0.64
C THR A 42 1.02 -6.18 0.76
N THR A 43 1.75 -5.08 0.90
CA THR A 43 1.94 -4.37 2.16
C THR A 43 1.72 -2.90 1.89
N TYR A 44 0.89 -2.27 2.71
CA TYR A 44 0.50 -0.88 2.56
C TYR A 44 0.89 -0.14 3.82
N PHE A 45 1.57 0.98 3.64
CA PHE A 45 1.97 1.88 4.72
C PHE A 45 1.78 3.30 4.21
N TYR A 46 1.08 4.13 4.99
CA TYR A 46 0.85 5.52 4.66
C TYR A 46 1.67 6.41 5.60
N GLY A 47 2.75 6.98 5.07
CA GLY A 47 3.67 7.84 5.82
C GLY A 47 3.46 9.33 5.61
N ARG A 48 2.24 9.77 5.28
CA ARG A 48 1.86 11.19 5.16
C ARG A 48 2.78 12.01 4.22
N PHE A 49 3.07 11.48 3.03
CA PHE A 49 4.02 12.08 2.09
C PHE A 49 3.40 13.17 1.19
N ASP A 50 2.08 13.28 1.13
CA ASP A 50 1.31 14.15 0.23
C ASP A 50 0.52 15.24 0.99
N ASP A 51 0.93 15.54 2.22
CA ASP A 51 0.31 16.53 3.13
C ASP A 51 -1.17 16.29 3.45
N ARG A 52 -1.72 15.11 3.13
CA ARG A 52 -3.10 14.75 3.46
C ARG A 52 -3.23 14.14 4.84
N ASP A 53 -4.40 14.32 5.45
CA ASP A 53 -4.69 13.84 6.80
C ASP A 53 -5.21 12.40 6.86
N SER A 54 -5.52 11.78 5.72
CA SER A 54 -6.00 10.41 5.66
C SER A 54 -5.38 9.63 4.50
N PRO A 55 -5.16 8.31 4.68
CA PRO A 55 -4.68 7.46 3.60
C PRO A 55 -5.75 7.34 2.49
N PRO A 56 -5.33 7.11 1.24
CA PRO A 56 -6.28 6.83 0.16
C PRO A 56 -6.93 5.44 0.32
N VAL A 57 -8.17 5.33 -0.14
CA VAL A 57 -8.88 4.06 -0.30
C VAL A 57 -8.86 3.68 -1.79
N PHE A 58 -8.53 2.43 -2.09
CA PHE A 58 -8.42 1.95 -3.48
C PHE A 58 -8.69 0.46 -3.61
N ASP A 59 -9.08 0.05 -4.82
CA ASP A 59 -9.32 -1.36 -5.14
C ASP A 59 -8.03 -2.10 -5.49
N GLN A 60 -7.82 -3.24 -4.86
CA GLN A 60 -6.82 -4.22 -5.28
C GLN A 60 -7.46 -5.21 -6.24
N ILE A 61 -6.94 -5.23 -7.47
CA ILE A 61 -7.36 -6.16 -8.53
C ILE A 61 -6.15 -7.00 -8.93
N VAL A 62 -6.30 -8.32 -8.94
CA VAL A 62 -5.27 -9.26 -9.41
C VAL A 62 -5.90 -10.12 -10.51
N ASP A 63 -5.23 -10.17 -11.66
CA ASP A 63 -5.69 -10.91 -12.84
C ASP A 63 -7.15 -10.59 -13.22
N GLY A 64 -7.48 -9.29 -13.25
CA GLY A 64 -8.83 -8.81 -13.56
C GLY A 64 -9.88 -9.01 -12.46
N THR A 65 -9.55 -9.73 -11.39
CA THR A 65 -10.46 -10.04 -10.28
C THR A 65 -10.28 -9.06 -9.14
N LEU A 66 -11.38 -8.45 -8.68
CA LEU A 66 -11.36 -7.66 -7.44
C LEU A 66 -11.06 -8.58 -6.27
N TRP A 67 -9.94 -8.34 -5.60
CA TRP A 67 -9.57 -9.07 -4.39
C TRP A 67 -10.11 -8.38 -3.14
N ARG A 68 -9.88 -7.07 -3.02
CA ARG A 68 -10.30 -6.30 -1.84
C ARG A 68 -10.24 -4.79 -2.09
N ALA A 69 -11.17 -4.04 -1.49
CA ALA A 69 -10.99 -2.60 -1.27
C ALA A 69 -10.03 -2.37 -0.09
N ILE A 70 -8.87 -1.79 -0.35
CA ILE A 70 -7.86 -1.49 0.66
C ILE A 70 -8.23 -0.18 1.33
N ASN A 71 -8.54 -0.26 2.62
CA ASN A 71 -8.81 0.88 3.48
C ASN A 71 -7.97 0.74 4.75
N THR A 72 -7.01 1.64 4.93
CA THR A 72 -6.07 1.68 6.07
C THR A 72 -6.35 2.86 7.00
N THR A 73 -7.51 3.51 6.86
CA THR A 73 -7.84 4.73 7.62
C THR A 73 -7.87 4.48 9.13
N SER A 74 -8.41 3.35 9.57
CA SER A 74 -8.41 2.94 10.98
C SER A 74 -6.99 2.68 11.49
N ASP A 75 -6.18 2.00 10.68
CA ASP A 75 -4.83 1.60 11.07
C ASP A 75 -3.91 2.82 11.19
N TYR A 76 -4.15 3.84 10.37
CA TYR A 76 -3.44 5.12 10.41
C TYR A 76 -3.91 6.04 11.56
N ALA A 77 -5.04 5.76 12.21
CA ALA A 77 -5.58 6.65 13.23
C ALA A 77 -4.54 6.91 14.34
N PRO A 78 -4.39 8.16 14.82
CA PRO A 78 -3.32 8.55 15.74
C PRO A 78 -3.35 7.77 17.07
N GLU A 79 -4.50 7.24 17.46
CA GLU A 79 -4.68 6.34 18.61
C GLU A 79 -3.99 4.97 18.43
N ASN A 80 -3.79 4.51 17.20
CA ASN A 80 -3.17 3.22 16.88
C ASN A 80 -1.66 3.33 16.59
N LEU A 81 -1.17 4.53 16.26
CA LEU A 81 0.27 4.81 16.08
C LEU A 81 1.08 4.64 17.37
N HIS A 82 0.44 4.66 18.55
CA HIS A 82 1.11 4.47 19.84
C HIS A 82 1.48 3.00 20.12
N ASN A 83 0.82 2.04 19.46
CA ASN A 83 0.99 0.61 19.71
C ASN A 83 2.03 -0.06 18.78
N ASP A 84 2.44 0.61 17.70
CA ASP A 84 3.39 0.10 16.70
C ASP A 84 4.88 0.39 17.05
N GLN A 85 5.15 0.83 18.29
CA GLN A 85 6.51 1.04 18.82
C GLN A 85 7.06 -0.22 19.55
N SER A 86 6.47 -1.39 19.33
CA SER A 86 6.76 -2.63 20.09
C SER A 86 7.33 -3.77 19.22
N LEU A 87 8.16 -3.43 18.23
CA LEU A 87 9.05 -4.38 17.56
C LEU A 87 10.51 -4.12 17.92
#